data_AF-A0A5J5PVZ8-F1
#
_entry.id   AF-A0A5J5PVZ8-F1
#
_cell.length_a   1.000
_cell.length_b   1.000
_cell.length_c   1.000
_cell.angle_alpha   90.00
_cell.angle_beta   90.00
_cell.angle_gamma   90.00
#
_symmetry.space_group_name_H-M   'P 1'
#
loop_
_entity.id
_entity.type
_entity.pdbx_description
1 polymer ?
#
loop_
_entity_poly.entity_id
_entity_poly.type
_entity_poly.pdbx_seq_one_letter_code
_entity_poly.pdbx_strand_id
1 'polypeptide(L)'
;MLMGEAVRGVIVDHALLQYGTIQPENFKSNGTLSLLRKLLFSNIQTAISYVLPVSAERVNLLQTMAKLHSFECLPLTASSPDIASREIAQTWSHISGTILYLLPNHDASPKITCTYFSIALDDEVTSAFHNSNRIYMEKLEELPLTICHLNKKAISNDLVTVGYIMKPSREEDFAKRGAFPICPTPNGLMFLPLTFELPISKQLEEVDVILHKATDEIVSIELNSSSESSYQIGYTKGMQELQRLTVLMNLIWYKDCMMQHCLFQV
;
A
#
# COMPACT_ATOMS: atom_id res chain seq x y z
N MET A 1 10.25 4.47 -23.43
CA MET A 1 9.62 3.73 -22.31
C MET A 1 9.60 4.70 -21.13
N LEU A 2 8.43 5.29 -20.83
CA LEU A 2 8.26 6.33 -19.80
C LEU A 2 8.33 5.70 -18.40
N MET A 3 9.51 5.24 -17.99
CA MET A 3 9.73 4.70 -16.64
C MET A 3 9.76 5.79 -15.54
N GLY A 4 9.73 7.08 -15.91
CA GLY A 4 9.95 8.22 -15.01
C GLY A 4 8.72 8.75 -14.27
N GLU A 5 7.52 8.22 -14.48
CA GLU A 5 6.29 8.77 -13.87
C GLU A 5 5.68 7.88 -12.78
N ALA A 6 6.01 6.59 -12.76
CA ALA A 6 5.44 5.68 -11.80
C ALA A 6 5.96 5.97 -10.38
N VAL A 7 5.16 5.61 -9.38
CA VAL A 7 5.51 5.76 -7.98
C VAL A 7 6.71 4.87 -7.65
N ARG A 8 7.69 5.45 -6.95
CA ARG A 8 8.95 4.78 -6.56
C ARG A 8 9.30 4.94 -5.09
N GLY A 9 8.71 5.93 -4.43
CA GLY A 9 8.96 6.12 -3.01
C GLY A 9 7.78 6.70 -2.25
N VAL A 10 7.71 6.35 -0.97
CA VAL A 10 6.72 6.83 -0.01
C VAL A 10 7.46 7.37 1.21
N ILE A 11 7.08 8.56 1.63
CA ILE A 11 7.61 9.20 2.83
C ILE A 11 6.44 9.45 3.75
N VAL A 12 6.54 8.91 4.97
CA VAL A 12 5.51 9.04 6.00
C VAL A 12 5.99 10.03 7.05
N ASP A 13 5.28 11.14 7.23
CA ASP A 13 5.60 12.03 8.33
C ASP A 13 5.35 11.34 9.68
N HIS A 14 6.31 11.48 10.60
CA HIS A 14 6.23 10.89 11.93
C HIS A 14 4.98 11.32 12.73
N ALA A 15 4.33 12.43 12.40
CA ALA A 15 3.03 12.85 12.95
C ALA A 15 1.91 11.86 12.64
N LEU A 16 1.96 11.18 11.49
CA LEU A 16 1.01 10.12 11.14
C LEU A 16 1.25 8.83 11.92
N LEU A 17 2.46 8.64 12.47
CA LEU A 17 2.85 7.47 13.25
C LEU A 17 2.54 7.63 14.76
N GLN A 18 2.31 8.86 15.23
CA GLN A 18 2.06 9.19 16.64
C GLN A 18 0.73 8.65 17.19
N TYR A 19 -0.13 8.09 16.36
CA TYR A 19 -1.34 7.36 16.79
C TYR A 19 -1.04 5.96 17.38
N GLY A 20 0.23 5.56 17.54
CA GLY A 20 0.63 4.21 17.95
C GLY A 20 1.32 4.04 19.31
N THR A 21 1.64 5.10 20.05
CA THR A 21 2.14 4.97 21.43
C THR A 21 0.94 4.93 22.37
N ILE A 22 0.62 3.81 23.02
CA ILE A 22 1.34 3.26 24.17
C ILE A 22 1.12 1.74 24.22
N GLN A 23 2.21 0.99 24.32
CA GLN A 23 2.37 -0.45 24.59
C GLN A 23 2.72 -1.36 23.39
N PRO A 24 3.84 -2.10 23.48
CA PRO A 24 4.25 -3.08 22.48
C PRO A 24 3.37 -4.34 22.42
N GLU A 25 2.29 -4.38 23.19
CA GLU A 25 1.34 -5.49 23.27
C GLU A 25 0.15 -5.28 22.30
N ASN A 26 -0.11 -4.03 21.87
CA ASN A 26 -1.29 -3.63 21.09
C ASN A 26 -1.05 -3.50 19.57
N PHE A 27 0.06 -4.03 19.05
CA PHE A 27 0.41 -3.95 17.60
C PHE A 27 -0.58 -4.65 16.65
N LYS A 28 -1.59 -5.36 17.15
CA LYS A 28 -2.48 -6.20 16.31
C LYS A 28 -3.63 -5.45 15.63
N SER A 29 -3.97 -4.22 16.02
CA SER A 29 -5.14 -3.50 15.48
C SER A 29 -4.85 -2.09 14.93
N ASN A 30 -3.59 -1.70 14.77
CA ASN A 30 -3.27 -0.39 14.19
C ASN A 30 -3.12 -0.51 12.66
N GLY A 31 -4.04 0.11 11.93
CA GLY A 31 -4.00 0.20 10.47
C GLY A 31 -2.68 0.74 9.91
N THR A 32 -2.03 1.66 10.65
CA THR A 32 -0.71 2.19 10.31
C THR A 32 0.35 1.10 10.24
N LEU A 33 0.38 0.16 11.20
CA LEU A 33 1.38 -0.90 11.23
C LEU A 33 1.17 -1.93 10.11
N SER A 34 -0.09 -2.24 9.80
CA SER A 34 -0.41 -3.09 8.66
C SER A 34 0.10 -2.46 7.37
N LEU A 35 -0.08 -1.15 7.21
CA LEU A 35 0.45 -0.42 6.05
C LEU A 35 1.98 -0.42 6.01
N LEU A 36 2.66 -0.12 7.12
CA LEU A 36 4.13 -0.16 7.15
C LEU A 36 4.68 -1.54 6.81
N ARG A 37 4.03 -2.62 7.28
CA ARG A 37 4.40 -3.99 6.89
C ARG A 37 4.20 -4.24 5.39
N LYS A 38 3.09 -3.76 4.81
CA LYS A 38 2.85 -3.86 3.37
C LYS A 38 3.92 -3.11 2.57
N LEU A 39 4.26 -1.89 2.99
CA LEU A 39 5.29 -1.08 2.34
C LEU A 39 6.66 -1.78 2.37
N LEU A 40 7.06 -2.31 3.53
CA LEU A 40 8.30 -3.09 3.71
C LEU A 40 8.46 -4.21 2.66
N PHE A 41 7.40 -4.97 2.39
CA PHE A 41 7.48 -6.10 1.45
C PHE A 41 7.14 -5.74 -0.01
N SER A 42 6.72 -4.49 -0.26
CA SER A 42 6.27 -4.06 -1.59
C SER A 42 7.36 -3.55 -2.53
N ASN A 43 8.62 -3.64 -2.10
CA ASN A 43 9.82 -3.17 -2.84
C ASN A 43 9.74 -1.69 -3.25
N ILE A 44 9.01 -0.87 -2.49
CA ILE A 44 8.94 0.57 -2.66
C ILE A 44 9.89 1.25 -1.66
N GLN A 45 10.66 2.23 -2.11
CA GLN A 45 11.52 2.97 -1.20
C GLN A 45 10.65 3.67 -0.16
N THR A 46 10.92 3.45 1.12
CA THR A 46 10.09 4.01 2.19
C THR A 46 10.95 4.71 3.23
N ALA A 47 10.52 5.90 3.64
CA ALA A 47 11.15 6.64 4.73
C ALA A 47 10.15 7.21 5.73
N ILE A 48 10.65 7.48 6.93
CA ILE A 48 9.96 8.24 7.98
C ILE A 48 10.61 9.62 8.05
N SER A 49 9.83 10.67 7.83
CA SER A 49 10.32 12.06 7.96
C SER A 49 9.99 12.66 9.32
N TYR A 50 10.85 13.55 9.80
CA TYR A 50 10.58 14.39 10.96
C TYR A 50 11.27 15.75 10.83
N VAL A 51 10.57 16.81 11.25
CA VAL A 51 11.08 18.19 11.15
C VAL A 51 11.88 18.55 12.39
N LEU A 52 13.09 19.06 12.20
CA LEU A 52 13.97 19.52 13.27
C LEU A 52 13.53 20.89 13.83
N PRO A 53 13.78 21.16 15.14
CA PRO A 53 14.46 20.30 16.10
C PRO A 53 13.52 19.27 16.75
N VAL A 54 14.04 18.06 17.02
CA VAL A 54 13.34 16.98 17.74
C VAL A 54 14.22 16.50 18.90
N SER A 55 13.63 16.08 20.01
CA SER A 55 14.40 15.55 21.16
C SER A 55 15.16 14.26 20.79
N ALA A 56 16.33 14.05 21.40
CA ALA A 56 17.16 12.88 21.13
C ALA A 56 16.43 11.54 21.41
N GLU A 57 15.60 11.49 22.45
CA GLU A 57 14.77 10.33 22.79
C GLU A 57 13.80 9.98 21.65
N ARG A 58 13.12 11.00 21.09
CA ARG A 58 12.16 10.81 20.01
C ARG A 58 12.85 10.46 18.70
N VAL A 59 14.02 11.02 18.42
CA VAL A 59 14.86 10.62 17.27
C VAL A 59 15.24 9.14 17.39
N ASN A 60 15.69 8.68 18.57
CA ASN A 60 16.05 7.28 18.79
C ASN A 60 14.85 6.33 18.59
N LEU A 61 13.66 6.73 19.04
CA LEU A 61 12.43 5.97 18.82
C LEU A 61 12.09 5.84 17.33
N LEU A 62 12.16 6.95 16.58
CA LEU A 62 11.90 6.94 15.13
C LEU A 62 12.93 6.10 14.37
N GLN A 63 14.21 6.21 14.72
CA GLN A 63 15.28 5.39 14.13
C GLN A 63 15.09 3.90 14.43
N THR A 64 14.65 3.55 15.64
CA THR A 64 14.34 2.17 16.01
C THR A 64 13.18 1.63 15.19
N MET A 65 12.12 2.43 15.00
CA MET A 65 10.97 2.07 14.17
C MET A 65 11.34 1.93 12.70
N ALA A 66 12.13 2.86 12.15
CA ALA A 66 12.61 2.79 10.78
C ALA A 66 13.46 1.53 10.57
N LYS A 67 14.38 1.23 11.49
CA LYS A 67 15.21 0.02 11.44
C LYS A 67 14.39 -1.28 11.50
N LEU A 68 13.31 -1.31 12.28
CA LEU A 68 12.41 -2.48 12.36
C LEU A 68 11.76 -2.79 11.01
N HIS A 69 11.49 -1.76 10.22
CA HIS A 69 10.83 -1.87 8.92
C HIS A 69 11.78 -1.64 7.74
N SER A 70 13.10 -1.68 7.96
CA SER A 70 14.10 -1.40 6.92
C SER A 70 13.87 -0.09 6.16
N PHE A 71 13.33 0.93 6.83
CA PHE A 71 13.09 2.25 6.29
C PHE A 71 14.24 3.21 6.59
N GLU A 72 14.32 4.26 5.80
CA GLU A 72 15.20 5.40 6.08
C GLU A 72 14.54 6.40 7.04
N CYS A 73 15.37 7.12 7.79
CA CYS A 73 14.95 8.28 8.56
C CYS A 73 15.40 9.56 7.86
N LEU A 74 14.46 10.45 7.55
CA LEU A 74 14.72 11.71 6.86
C LEU A 74 14.50 12.90 7.81
N PRO A 75 15.57 13.44 8.42
CA PRO A 75 15.47 14.71 9.14
C PRO A 75 15.27 15.83 8.12
N LEU A 76 14.22 16.64 8.31
CA LEU A 76 13.91 17.79 7.47
C LEU A 76 14.12 19.08 8.26
N THR A 77 14.57 20.14 7.58
CA THR A 77 14.77 21.45 8.24
C THR A 77 13.54 22.34 8.17
N ALA A 78 12.65 22.10 7.20
CA ALA A 78 11.47 22.91 6.97
C ALA A 78 10.17 22.11 7.18
N SER A 79 9.18 22.74 7.81
CA SER A 79 7.81 22.22 7.90
C SER A 79 6.99 22.47 6.63
N SER A 80 7.44 23.37 5.75
CA SER A 80 6.74 23.69 4.51
C SER A 80 6.84 22.53 3.53
N PRO A 81 5.73 22.00 2.99
CA PRO A 81 5.75 20.87 2.05
C PRO A 81 6.60 21.13 0.81
N ASP A 82 6.61 22.36 0.27
CA ASP A 82 7.35 22.69 -0.95
C ASP A 82 8.87 22.82 -0.71
N ILE A 83 9.28 23.14 0.52
CA ILE A 83 10.70 23.17 0.90
C ILE A 83 11.15 21.74 1.27
N ALA A 84 10.36 21.03 2.07
CA ALA A 84 10.59 19.64 2.43
C ALA A 84 10.74 18.74 1.19
N SER A 85 9.88 18.91 0.19
CA SER A 85 9.93 18.13 -1.06
C SER A 85 11.22 18.37 -1.85
N ARG A 86 11.83 19.56 -1.77
CA ARG A 86 13.15 19.85 -2.37
C ARG A 86 14.29 19.19 -1.61
N GLU A 87 14.27 19.22 -0.27
CA GLU A 87 15.26 18.51 0.56
C GLU A 87 15.19 16.99 0.32
N ILE A 88 13.97 16.46 0.22
CA ILE A 88 13.74 15.05 -0.13
C ILE A 88 14.31 14.75 -1.52
N ALA A 89 13.98 15.55 -2.54
CA ALA A 89 14.46 15.31 -3.90
C ALA A 89 16.00 15.32 -3.99
N GLN A 90 16.66 16.16 -3.19
CA GLN A 90 18.12 16.16 -3.09
C GLN A 90 18.66 14.87 -2.44
N THR A 91 18.04 14.45 -1.34
CA THR A 91 18.45 13.25 -0.58
C THR A 91 18.21 11.97 -1.39
N TRP A 92 17.10 11.92 -2.13
CA TRP A 92 16.67 10.81 -2.97
C TRP A 92 16.98 11.03 -4.45
N SER A 93 18.02 11.81 -4.78
CA SER A 93 18.45 12.11 -6.15
C SER A 93 18.81 10.87 -6.98
N HIS A 94 19.14 9.75 -6.31
CA HIS A 94 19.41 8.46 -6.95
C HIS A 94 18.13 7.71 -7.39
N ILE A 95 16.95 8.19 -6.99
CA ILE A 95 15.65 7.59 -7.31
C ILE A 95 15.01 8.41 -8.42
N SER A 96 14.68 7.77 -9.54
CA SER A 96 13.87 8.41 -10.58
C SER A 96 12.47 7.86 -10.58
N GLY A 97 11.49 8.76 -10.56
CA GLY A 97 10.07 8.44 -10.51
C GLY A 97 9.28 9.41 -9.63
N THR A 98 8.04 9.05 -9.32
CA THR A 98 7.17 9.83 -8.45
C THR A 98 7.35 9.44 -6.99
N ILE A 99 7.53 10.43 -6.14
CA ILE A 99 7.60 10.29 -4.68
C ILE A 99 6.29 10.79 -4.07
N LEU A 100 5.75 10.02 -3.12
CA LEU A 100 4.59 10.41 -2.33
C LEU A 100 5.04 10.83 -0.94
N TYR A 101 4.68 12.04 -0.51
CA TYR A 101 4.95 12.56 0.82
C TYR A 101 3.65 12.74 1.60
N LEU A 102 3.47 11.94 2.65
CA LEU A 102 2.27 11.88 3.47
C LEU A 102 2.44 12.76 4.72
N LEU A 103 1.52 13.71 4.88
CA LEU A 103 1.48 14.70 5.94
C LEU A 103 0.15 14.64 6.69
N PRO A 104 0.12 14.91 8.01
CA PRO A 104 -1.13 15.19 8.69
C PRO A 104 -1.79 16.44 8.09
N ASN A 105 -3.10 16.39 7.88
CA ASN A 105 -3.87 17.58 7.56
C ASN A 105 -4.48 18.14 8.85
N HIS A 106 -3.98 19.30 9.30
CA HIS A 106 -4.40 19.93 10.54
C HIS A 106 -5.66 20.80 10.40
N ASP A 107 -6.04 21.15 9.16
CA ASP A 107 -7.06 22.17 8.87
C ASP A 107 -8.48 21.60 8.64
N ALA A 108 -8.73 20.36 9.11
CA ALA A 108 -9.97 19.53 9.02
C ALA A 108 -9.95 18.41 7.96
N SER A 109 -11.00 17.56 8.00
CA SER A 109 -11.18 16.40 7.11
C SER A 109 -11.08 16.83 5.65
N PRO A 110 -10.33 16.10 4.82
CA PRO A 110 -9.63 14.82 5.05
C PRO A 110 -8.35 14.88 5.89
N LYS A 111 -8.08 13.85 6.71
CA LYS A 111 -7.03 13.83 7.76
C LYS A 111 -5.58 13.79 7.26
N ILE A 112 -5.35 13.40 6.01
CA ILE A 112 -4.02 13.18 5.47
C ILE A 112 -3.90 13.94 4.14
N THR A 113 -2.82 14.72 4.02
CA THR A 113 -2.41 15.34 2.75
C THR A 113 -1.29 14.52 2.16
N CYS A 114 -1.49 13.94 0.99
CA CYS A 114 -0.45 13.32 0.16
C CYS A 114 0.00 14.34 -0.88
N THR A 115 1.21 14.86 -0.72
CA THR A 115 1.87 15.67 -1.74
C THR A 115 2.71 14.75 -2.61
N TYR A 116 2.59 14.84 -3.94
CA TYR A 116 3.44 14.06 -4.83
C TYR A 116 4.21 14.93 -5.82
N PHE A 117 5.42 14.49 -6.13
CA PHE A 117 6.37 15.18 -7.01
C PHE A 117 7.29 14.15 -7.67
N SER A 118 7.84 14.50 -8.83
CA SER A 118 8.72 13.62 -9.60
C SER A 118 10.18 14.00 -9.48
N ILE A 119 11.07 13.01 -9.48
CA ILE A 119 12.53 13.18 -9.53
C ILE A 119 13.02 12.64 -10.88
N ALA A 120 13.68 13.50 -11.66
CA ALA A 120 14.29 13.16 -12.95
C ALA A 120 15.75 12.73 -12.77
N LEU A 121 16.23 11.84 -13.66
CA LEU A 121 17.56 11.21 -13.57
C LEU A 121 18.68 12.03 -14.25
N ASP A 122 18.46 13.30 -14.59
CA ASP A 122 19.46 14.10 -15.34
C ASP A 122 19.71 15.51 -14.75
N ASP A 123 20.97 15.93 -14.90
CA ASP A 123 21.79 16.80 -14.02
C ASP A 123 21.44 18.31 -13.99
N GLU A 124 20.28 18.73 -14.53
CA GLU A 124 19.80 20.10 -14.37
C GLU A 124 18.80 20.16 -13.21
N VAL A 125 19.35 20.23 -11.99
CA VAL A 125 18.68 20.35 -10.67
C VAL A 125 17.76 21.58 -10.53
N THR A 126 17.38 22.25 -11.63
CA THR A 126 16.65 23.53 -11.59
C THR A 126 15.37 23.62 -12.42
N SER A 127 14.96 22.64 -13.23
CA SER A 127 13.82 22.87 -14.15
C SER A 127 12.66 21.87 -14.13
N ALA A 128 12.68 20.80 -13.33
CA ALA A 128 11.56 19.83 -13.30
C ALA A 128 10.83 19.71 -11.95
N PHE A 129 10.73 20.79 -11.17
CA PHE A 129 9.80 20.86 -10.04
C PHE A 129 8.41 21.32 -10.53
N HIS A 130 7.78 20.52 -11.40
CA HIS A 130 6.47 20.84 -11.95
C HIS A 130 5.36 20.48 -10.95
N ASN A 131 4.79 21.51 -10.31
CA ASN A 131 3.53 21.50 -9.54
C ASN A 131 3.39 20.34 -8.52
N SER A 132 3.63 20.63 -7.25
CA SER A 132 3.26 19.74 -6.15
C SER A 132 1.74 19.53 -6.17
N ASN A 133 1.32 18.38 -6.69
CA ASN A 133 -0.08 18.01 -6.72
C ASN A 133 -0.44 17.36 -5.39
N ARG A 134 -1.65 17.64 -4.90
CA ARG A 134 -2.13 17.15 -3.61
C ARG A 134 -3.29 16.19 -3.81
N ILE A 135 -3.20 15.06 -3.13
CA ILE A 135 -4.29 14.10 -2.94
C ILE A 135 -4.60 14.12 -1.47
N TYR A 136 -5.87 14.03 -1.14
CA TYR A 136 -6.29 13.96 0.24
C TYR A 136 -6.89 12.60 0.56
N MET A 137 -6.58 12.09 1.75
CA MET A 137 -7.05 10.79 2.23
C MET A 137 -7.62 10.93 3.64
N GLU A 138 -8.69 10.20 3.94
CA GLU A 138 -9.27 10.12 5.29
C GLU A 138 -8.53 9.10 6.16
N LYS A 139 -8.05 8.04 5.51
CA LYS A 139 -7.43 6.87 6.12
C LYS A 139 -6.11 6.53 5.43
N LEU A 140 -5.12 6.08 6.20
CA LEU A 140 -3.84 5.63 5.64
C LEU A 140 -4.01 4.39 4.75
N GLU A 141 -5.05 3.60 5.00
CA GLU A 141 -5.47 2.44 4.23
C GLU A 141 -5.80 2.78 2.77
N GLU A 142 -6.03 4.05 2.43
CA GLU A 142 -6.24 4.53 1.05
C GLU A 142 -4.93 4.62 0.24
N LEU A 143 -3.77 4.54 0.89
CA LEU A 143 -2.47 4.68 0.23
C LEU A 143 -2.24 3.65 -0.89
N PRO A 144 -2.46 2.33 -0.70
CA PRO A 144 -2.25 1.36 -1.77
C PRO A 144 -3.12 1.64 -3.01
N LEU A 145 -4.38 2.06 -2.79
CA LEU A 145 -5.29 2.45 -3.88
C LEU A 145 -4.78 3.70 -4.59
N THR A 146 -4.29 4.68 -3.83
CA THR A 146 -3.68 5.91 -4.39
C THR A 146 -2.45 5.61 -5.25
N ILE A 147 -1.56 4.72 -4.77
CA ILE A 147 -0.39 4.27 -5.53
C ILE A 147 -0.83 3.56 -6.82
N CYS A 148 -1.81 2.66 -6.74
CA CYS A 148 -2.36 1.95 -7.88
C CYS A 148 -2.88 2.93 -8.94
N HIS A 149 -3.75 3.87 -8.52
CA HIS A 149 -4.35 4.85 -9.40
C HIS A 149 -3.29 5.72 -10.12
N LEU A 150 -2.29 6.22 -9.38
CA LEU A 150 -1.20 7.02 -9.95
C LEU A 150 -0.36 6.21 -10.95
N ASN A 151 -0.05 4.96 -10.63
CA ASN A 151 0.72 4.09 -11.52
C ASN A 151 -0.04 3.72 -12.79
N LYS A 152 -1.35 3.43 -12.70
CA LYS A 152 -2.20 3.17 -13.88
C LYS A 152 -2.28 4.39 -14.78
N LYS A 153 -2.43 5.58 -14.19
CA LYS A 153 -2.41 6.84 -14.93
C LYS A 153 -1.08 7.08 -15.65
N ALA A 154 0.04 6.72 -15.03
CA ALA A 154 1.38 6.89 -15.58
C ALA A 154 1.77 5.86 -16.66
N ILE A 155 1.39 4.59 -16.49
CA ILE A 155 1.88 3.48 -17.33
C ILE A 155 0.90 3.09 -18.44
N SER A 156 -0.37 3.52 -18.36
CA SER A 156 -1.44 3.19 -19.33
C SER A 156 -1.80 1.68 -19.39
N ASN A 157 -2.40 1.23 -20.50
CA ASN A 157 -3.14 -0.05 -20.65
C ASN A 157 -2.32 -1.34 -20.50
N ASP A 158 -1.00 -1.27 -20.42
CA ASP A 158 -0.13 -2.46 -20.33
C ASP A 158 0.04 -2.96 -18.89
N LEU A 159 -0.57 -2.28 -17.91
CA LEU A 159 -0.52 -2.64 -16.51
C LEU A 159 -1.75 -3.49 -16.13
N VAL A 160 -1.50 -4.72 -15.68
CA VAL A 160 -2.49 -5.61 -15.09
C VAL A 160 -2.43 -5.49 -13.57
N THR A 161 -3.53 -5.04 -12.98
CA THR A 161 -3.70 -4.92 -11.53
C THR A 161 -4.43 -6.14 -10.98
N VAL A 162 -3.73 -6.87 -10.12
CA VAL A 162 -4.27 -8.01 -9.39
C VAL A 162 -4.69 -7.56 -7.99
N GLY A 163 -6.00 -7.45 -7.77
CA GLY A 163 -6.56 -7.20 -6.44
C GLY A 163 -6.50 -8.48 -5.60
N TYR A 164 -6.09 -8.40 -4.34
CA TYR A 164 -6.03 -9.58 -3.48
C TYR A 164 -6.68 -9.38 -2.11
N ILE A 165 -7.34 -10.44 -1.62
CA ILE A 165 -7.93 -10.50 -0.27
C ILE A 165 -7.49 -11.82 0.36
N MET A 166 -6.75 -11.75 1.45
CA MET A 166 -6.24 -12.92 2.19
C MET A 166 -6.18 -12.62 3.69
N LYS A 167 -6.12 -13.67 4.52
CA LYS A 167 -5.79 -13.52 5.95
C LYS A 167 -4.42 -12.84 6.13
N PRO A 168 -4.25 -11.92 7.10
CA PRO A 168 -3.00 -11.18 7.30
C PRO A 168 -1.74 -12.06 7.45
N SER A 169 -1.87 -13.19 8.14
CA SER A 169 -0.74 -14.13 8.31
C SER A 169 -0.28 -14.75 6.98
N ARG A 170 -1.20 -14.97 6.04
CA ARG A 170 -0.87 -15.51 4.72
C ARG A 170 -0.36 -14.43 3.78
N GLU A 171 -0.97 -13.25 3.83
CA GLU A 171 -0.46 -12.08 3.10
C GLU A 171 1.02 -11.85 3.44
N GLU A 172 1.36 -11.85 4.72
CA GLU A 172 2.75 -11.65 5.17
C GLU A 172 3.71 -12.77 4.71
N ASP A 173 3.28 -14.04 4.73
CA ASP A 173 4.12 -15.16 4.26
C ASP A 173 4.43 -15.07 2.76
N PHE A 174 3.45 -14.66 1.94
CA PHE A 174 3.67 -14.43 0.51
C PHE A 174 4.52 -13.18 0.27
N ALA A 175 4.23 -12.08 0.96
CA ALA A 175 4.96 -10.82 0.80
C ALA A 175 6.45 -10.96 1.15
N LYS A 176 6.79 -11.74 2.20
CA LYS A 176 8.18 -12.08 2.55
C LYS A 176 8.95 -12.80 1.44
N ARG A 177 8.24 -13.45 0.52
CA ARG A 177 8.83 -14.16 -0.64
C ARG A 177 8.86 -13.30 -1.90
N GLY A 178 8.61 -12.00 -1.76
CA GLY A 178 8.58 -11.05 -2.89
C GLY A 178 7.29 -11.08 -3.69
N ALA A 179 6.24 -11.75 -3.21
CA ALA A 179 4.92 -11.65 -3.83
C ALA A 179 4.26 -10.31 -3.50
N PHE A 180 3.22 -9.97 -4.25
CA PHE A 180 2.40 -8.76 -4.07
C PHE A 180 3.15 -7.41 -4.17
N PRO A 181 3.96 -7.17 -5.21
CA PRO A 181 4.56 -5.86 -5.44
C PRO A 181 3.46 -4.80 -5.68
N ILE A 182 3.46 -3.75 -4.86
CA ILE A 182 2.57 -2.58 -5.00
C ILE A 182 3.05 -1.66 -6.13
N CYS A 183 4.34 -1.73 -6.48
CA CYS A 183 4.86 -1.06 -7.65
C CYS A 183 4.79 -1.98 -8.89
N PRO A 184 4.59 -1.41 -10.10
CA PRO A 184 4.61 -2.16 -11.36
C PRO A 184 5.91 -2.92 -11.53
N THR A 185 5.80 -4.22 -11.80
CA THR A 185 6.93 -5.07 -12.19
C THR A 185 7.33 -4.83 -13.65
N PRO A 186 8.52 -5.27 -14.09
CA PRO A 186 8.92 -5.22 -15.50
C PRO A 186 7.95 -5.94 -16.44
N ASN A 187 7.20 -6.93 -15.93
CA ASN A 187 6.21 -7.70 -16.68
C ASN A 187 4.82 -7.03 -16.73
N GLY A 188 4.69 -5.79 -16.25
CA GLY A 188 3.40 -5.09 -16.26
C GLY A 188 2.40 -5.60 -15.23
N LEU A 189 2.85 -6.30 -14.18
CA LEU A 189 1.99 -6.73 -13.07
C LEU A 189 2.14 -5.83 -11.86
N MET A 190 1.02 -5.53 -11.19
CA MET A 190 0.96 -4.89 -9.88
C MET A 190 -0.11 -5.53 -9.02
N PHE A 191 0.09 -5.54 -7.70
CA PHE A 191 -0.86 -6.10 -6.75
C PHE A 191 -1.42 -5.03 -5.82
N LEU A 192 -2.74 -5.04 -5.68
CA LEU A 192 -3.48 -4.12 -4.82
C LEU A 192 -4.11 -4.89 -3.65
N PRO A 193 -3.69 -4.67 -2.39
CA PRO A 193 -4.42 -5.20 -1.24
C PRO A 193 -5.82 -4.60 -1.20
N LEU A 194 -6.83 -5.45 -1.33
CA LEU A 194 -8.22 -5.08 -1.17
C LEU A 194 -8.60 -5.16 0.31
N THR A 195 -9.39 -4.19 0.77
CA THR A 195 -9.84 -4.11 2.16
C THR A 195 -11.32 -3.73 2.24
N PHE A 196 -12.03 -4.29 3.22
CA PHE A 196 -13.42 -3.91 3.52
C PHE A 196 -13.52 -2.65 4.40
N GLU A 197 -12.39 -2.08 4.84
CA GLU A 197 -12.32 -0.80 5.55
C GLU A 197 -12.61 0.42 4.66
N LEU A 198 -12.55 0.20 3.34
CA LEU A 198 -12.84 1.15 2.28
C LEU A 198 -13.95 0.59 1.38
N PRO A 199 -14.70 1.44 0.65
CA PRO A 199 -15.69 0.96 -0.30
C PRO A 199 -15.07 0.01 -1.32
N ILE A 200 -15.48 -1.26 -1.31
CA ILE A 200 -14.86 -2.29 -2.16
C ILE A 200 -15.13 -2.00 -3.64
N SER A 201 -16.27 -1.42 -3.98
CA SER A 201 -16.62 -1.05 -5.36
C SER A 201 -15.58 -0.14 -6.02
N LYS A 202 -15.11 0.89 -5.29
CA LYS A 202 -14.08 1.81 -5.78
C LYS A 202 -12.73 1.13 -6.00
N GLN A 203 -12.42 0.14 -5.18
CA GLN A 203 -11.18 -0.63 -5.34
C GLN A 203 -11.26 -1.57 -6.54
N LEU A 204 -12.44 -2.17 -6.79
CA LEU A 204 -12.67 -3.07 -7.93
C LEU A 204 -12.65 -2.36 -9.28
N GLU A 205 -12.99 -1.07 -9.34
CA GLU A 205 -12.80 -0.25 -10.55
C GLU A 205 -11.33 -0.20 -11.00
N GLU A 206 -10.39 -0.41 -10.07
CA GLU A 206 -8.97 -0.37 -10.36
C GLU A 206 -8.33 -1.74 -10.61
N VAL A 207 -9.09 -2.83 -10.51
CA VAL A 207 -8.59 -4.22 -10.55
C VAL A 207 -9.06 -4.95 -11.81
N ASP A 208 -8.14 -5.67 -12.45
CA ASP A 208 -8.45 -6.51 -13.62
C ASP A 208 -8.75 -7.96 -13.22
N VAL A 209 -8.04 -8.46 -12.20
CA VAL A 209 -8.14 -9.84 -11.73
C VAL A 209 -8.15 -9.88 -10.20
N ILE A 210 -9.01 -10.71 -9.62
CA ILE A 210 -9.08 -10.90 -8.17
C ILE A 210 -8.43 -12.23 -7.78
N LEU A 211 -7.42 -12.15 -6.92
CA LEU A 211 -6.81 -13.28 -6.23
C LEU A 211 -7.38 -13.39 -4.82
N HIS A 212 -8.23 -14.41 -4.62
CA HIS A 212 -8.86 -14.64 -3.32
C HIS A 212 -8.90 -16.12 -2.96
N LYS A 213 -8.76 -16.43 -1.66
CA LYS A 213 -8.93 -17.78 -1.12
C LYS A 213 -10.23 -17.88 -0.32
N ALA A 214 -11.27 -18.40 -0.96
CA ALA A 214 -12.62 -18.57 -0.39
C ALA A 214 -12.64 -19.24 0.99
N THR A 215 -11.74 -20.19 1.23
CA THR A 215 -11.66 -20.93 2.49
C THR A 215 -11.18 -20.08 3.67
N ASP A 216 -10.59 -18.91 3.42
CA ASP A 216 -10.30 -17.96 4.49
C ASP A 216 -11.57 -17.35 5.09
N GLU A 217 -12.63 -17.25 4.29
CA GLU A 217 -13.85 -16.53 4.62
C GLU A 217 -14.98 -17.47 5.08
N ILE A 218 -14.73 -18.77 5.22
CA ILE A 218 -15.73 -19.71 5.75
C ILE A 218 -15.89 -19.48 7.25
N VAL A 219 -17.12 -19.18 7.66
CA VAL A 219 -17.52 -18.96 9.06
C VAL A 219 -18.24 -20.19 9.61
N SER A 220 -19.06 -20.87 8.80
CA SER A 220 -19.78 -22.07 9.21
C SER A 220 -19.95 -23.06 8.05
N ILE A 221 -20.12 -24.33 8.41
CA ILE A 221 -20.54 -25.39 7.49
C ILE A 221 -21.71 -26.09 8.16
N GLU A 222 -22.88 -25.96 7.58
CA GLU A 222 -24.10 -26.61 8.05
C GLU A 222 -24.35 -27.89 7.23
N LEU A 223 -24.53 -28.98 7.95
CA LEU A 223 -24.85 -30.30 7.40
C LEU A 223 -26.37 -30.46 7.43
N ASN A 224 -27.01 -30.46 6.27
CA ASN A 224 -28.43 -30.82 6.20
C ASN A 224 -28.57 -32.31 6.47
N SER A 225 -29.31 -32.66 7.53
CA SER A 225 -29.52 -34.04 7.97
C SER A 225 -30.62 -34.78 7.21
N SER A 226 -31.13 -34.20 6.11
CA SER A 226 -32.06 -34.86 5.18
C SER A 226 -31.30 -35.44 4.00
N SER A 227 -31.88 -36.48 3.39
CA SER A 227 -31.32 -37.40 2.39
C SER A 227 -30.76 -36.81 1.08
N GLU A 228 -30.59 -35.50 0.98
CA GLU A 228 -29.83 -34.83 -0.08
C GLU A 228 -28.58 -34.22 0.53
N SER A 229 -27.40 -34.63 0.04
CA SER A 229 -26.09 -34.11 0.46
C SER A 229 -25.89 -32.67 -0.03
N SER A 230 -26.69 -31.75 0.50
CA SER A 230 -26.52 -30.30 0.34
C SER A 230 -25.84 -29.76 1.60
N TYR A 231 -24.65 -29.21 1.42
CA TYR A 231 -23.91 -28.51 2.46
C TYR A 231 -24.15 -27.02 2.27
N GLN A 232 -24.52 -26.30 3.33
CA GLN A 232 -24.61 -24.84 3.29
C GLN A 232 -23.36 -24.25 3.96
N ILE A 233 -22.58 -23.49 3.18
CA ILE A 233 -21.37 -22.83 3.67
C ILE A 233 -21.72 -21.37 3.98
N GLY A 234 -21.56 -20.97 5.23
CA GLY A 234 -21.66 -19.58 5.65
C GLY A 234 -20.34 -18.86 5.44
N TYR A 235 -20.37 -17.73 4.73
CA TYR A 235 -19.20 -16.87 4.49
C TYR A 235 -19.25 -15.58 5.31
N THR A 236 -18.10 -14.91 5.45
CA THR A 236 -18.03 -13.57 6.04
C THR A 236 -18.84 -12.55 5.24
N LYS A 237 -19.21 -11.45 5.90
CA LYS A 237 -19.89 -10.31 5.26
C LYS A 237 -19.09 -9.75 4.07
N GLY A 238 -17.77 -9.66 4.21
CA GLY A 238 -16.89 -9.17 3.15
C GLY A 238 -16.94 -10.05 1.90
N MET A 239 -16.91 -11.37 2.06
CA MET A 239 -17.03 -12.29 0.93
C MET A 239 -18.41 -12.22 0.27
N GLN A 240 -19.48 -12.09 1.05
CA GLN A 240 -20.84 -11.91 0.51
C GLN A 240 -20.93 -10.61 -0.32
N GLU A 241 -20.32 -9.53 0.16
CA GLU A 241 -20.25 -8.26 -0.57
C GLU A 241 -19.43 -8.39 -1.85
N LEU A 242 -18.27 -9.05 -1.79
CA LEU A 242 -17.43 -9.34 -2.95
C LEU A 242 -18.20 -10.15 -3.99
N GLN A 243 -18.88 -11.22 -3.58
CA GLN A 243 -19.72 -12.05 -4.46
C GLN A 243 -20.82 -11.25 -5.15
N ARG A 244 -21.48 -10.34 -4.42
CA ARG A 244 -22.53 -9.48 -4.99
C ARG A 244 -22.01 -8.59 -6.12
N LEU A 245 -20.77 -8.11 -6.00
CA LEU A 245 -20.17 -7.16 -6.95
C LEU A 245 -19.40 -7.87 -8.09
N THR A 246 -18.98 -9.11 -7.88
CA THR A 246 -18.13 -9.85 -8.82
C THR A 246 -18.87 -10.73 -9.82
N VAL A 247 -20.21 -10.68 -9.86
CA VAL A 247 -21.03 -11.30 -10.92
C VAL A 247 -20.61 -10.83 -12.35
N LEU A 248 -19.76 -9.81 -12.46
CA LEU A 248 -19.24 -9.22 -13.70
C LEU A 248 -17.71 -9.35 -13.90
N MET A 249 -16.94 -10.01 -13.01
CA MET A 249 -15.46 -10.07 -13.09
C MET A 249 -14.93 -11.51 -13.19
N ASN A 250 -13.80 -11.69 -13.89
CA ASN A 250 -13.07 -12.96 -13.99
C ASN A 250 -12.43 -13.33 -12.63
N LEU A 251 -13.14 -14.08 -11.79
CA LEU A 251 -12.59 -14.65 -10.55
C LEU A 251 -11.70 -15.85 -10.86
N ILE A 252 -10.43 -15.81 -10.41
CA ILE A 252 -9.58 -16.99 -10.35
C ILE A 252 -9.71 -17.60 -8.96
N TRP A 253 -10.38 -18.75 -8.87
CA TRP A 253 -10.50 -19.51 -7.63
C TRP A 253 -9.22 -20.29 -7.34
N TYR A 254 -8.56 -19.97 -6.23
CA TYR A 254 -7.44 -20.76 -5.71
C TYR A 254 -7.97 -22.05 -5.07
N LYS A 255 -7.93 -23.18 -5.79
CA LYS A 255 -8.01 -24.52 -5.16
C LYS A 255 -6.60 -24.96 -4.79
N ASP A 256 -6.37 -25.18 -3.51
CA ASP A 256 -5.12 -25.65 -2.91
C ASP A 256 -4.59 -26.91 -3.63
N CYS A 257 -3.70 -26.79 -4.62
CA CYS A 257 -2.76 -27.88 -4.98
C CYS A 257 -1.61 -27.56 -5.97
N MET A 258 -1.56 -26.42 -6.67
CA MET A 258 -0.62 -26.29 -7.82
C MET A 258 0.14 -24.96 -7.91
N MET A 259 0.69 -24.49 -6.79
CA MET A 259 1.38 -23.18 -6.76
C MET A 259 2.71 -23.18 -6.02
N GLN A 260 3.36 -24.35 -5.90
CA GLN A 260 4.79 -24.39 -5.62
C GLN A 260 5.66 -24.22 -6.87
N HIS A 261 5.10 -24.31 -8.09
CA HIS A 261 5.92 -24.33 -9.32
C HIS A 261 5.59 -23.30 -10.41
N CYS A 262 4.46 -22.59 -10.38
CA CYS A 262 4.04 -21.80 -11.57
C CYS A 262 4.09 -20.25 -11.44
N LEU A 263 4.40 -19.68 -10.27
CA LEU A 263 4.41 -18.21 -10.10
C LEU A 263 5.68 -17.65 -9.46
N PHE A 264 6.67 -18.51 -9.22
CA PHE A 264 7.97 -18.15 -8.63
C PHE A 264 9.16 -18.30 -9.60
N GLN A 265 8.89 -18.35 -10.91
CA GLN A 265 9.93 -18.11 -11.93
C GLN A 265 9.71 -16.73 -12.52
N VAL A 266 10.10 -15.70 -11.77
CA VAL A 266 10.46 -14.37 -12.28
C VAL A 266 11.87 -14.09 -11.78
#